data_AF-M5RMK3-F1
#
_entry.id   AF-M5RMK3-F1
#
_cell.length_a   1.000
_cell.length_b   1.000
_cell.length_c   1.000
_cell.angle_alpha   90.00
_cell.angle_beta   90.00
_cell.angle_gamma   90.00
#
_symmetry.space_group_name_H-M   'P 1'
#
loop_
_entity.id
_entity.type
_entity.pdbx_description
1 polymer ?
#
loop_
_entity_poly.entity_id
_entity_poly.type
_entity_poly.pdbx_seq_one_letter_code
_entity_poly.pdbx_strand_id
1 'polypeptide(L)'
;MSPIYFLPGVKDVNAAILDQFRLGGLIDRPTKRETFRGPDDLQGMLCCQSGSVKTLRFDPNQKWSKRFGTDAYVGIDPESPVTPESLQRPTQIAGQRLTLFDGQSYVIPQLRCFDVNQIDGPLLYSCNLDRMLTQDTETGRMVPGEVVPQYRDVWNDAIKIGDRILDQLTRGQSSASLAEVDLHDFAIKVLGLNYRLEKPEVTAANLLTLELSSKILNIAIDTETMRANLGNRLRRRASGGSRTESGVTPQTAG
;
A
#
# COMPACT_ATOMS: atom_id res chain seq x y z
N MET A 1 9.30 13.63 -13.14
CA MET A 1 8.56 13.50 -14.41
C MET A 1 7.68 12.28 -14.30
N SER A 2 6.47 12.20 -14.86
CA SER A 2 5.67 10.94 -14.73
C SER A 2 6.01 9.93 -15.82
N PRO A 3 5.72 8.63 -15.65
CA PRO A 3 5.90 7.62 -16.69
C PRO A 3 5.20 7.99 -18.00
N ILE A 4 5.80 7.60 -19.12
CA ILE A 4 5.20 7.68 -20.45
C ILE A 4 4.69 6.28 -20.83
N TYR A 5 3.54 6.22 -21.48
CA TYR A 5 2.96 4.97 -21.94
C TYR A 5 2.91 4.95 -23.45
N PHE A 6 3.16 3.79 -24.04
CA PHE A 6 2.99 3.55 -25.47
C PHE A 6 1.90 2.50 -25.70
N LEU A 7 0.96 2.82 -26.57
CA LEU A 7 -0.19 1.99 -26.94
C LEU A 7 -0.08 1.62 -28.43
N PRO A 8 0.39 0.40 -28.76
CA PRO A 8 0.57 -0.01 -30.16
C PRO A 8 -0.75 -0.03 -30.93
N GLY A 9 -0.73 0.42 -32.19
CA GLY A 9 -1.89 0.38 -33.10
C GLY A 9 -3.06 1.31 -32.74
N VAL A 10 -2.97 2.02 -31.61
CA VAL A 10 -4.00 2.95 -31.15
C VAL A 10 -3.87 4.28 -31.89
N LYS A 11 -4.99 4.75 -32.47
CA LYS A 11 -5.07 6.04 -33.17
C LYS A 11 -5.52 7.20 -32.29
N ASP A 12 -6.20 6.91 -31.19
CA ASP A 12 -6.62 7.93 -30.23
C ASP A 12 -6.75 7.37 -28.80
N VAL A 13 -6.56 8.24 -27.80
CA VAL A 13 -6.69 7.89 -26.37
C VAL A 13 -7.92 8.57 -25.77
N ASN A 14 -8.83 7.75 -25.26
CA ASN A 14 -10.01 8.11 -24.47
C ASN A 14 -10.13 7.20 -23.23
N ALA A 15 -11.12 7.43 -22.37
CA ALA A 15 -11.29 6.66 -21.13
C ALA A 15 -11.43 5.14 -21.38
N ALA A 16 -12.22 4.72 -22.38
CA ALA A 16 -12.40 3.30 -22.69
C ALA A 16 -11.09 2.63 -23.14
N ILE A 17 -10.26 3.32 -23.93
CA ILE A 17 -8.93 2.85 -24.32
C ILE A 17 -8.01 2.79 -23.10
N LEU A 18 -8.01 3.79 -22.23
CA LEU A 18 -7.22 3.76 -21.00
C LEU A 18 -7.63 2.57 -20.12
N ASP A 19 -8.91 2.29 -19.97
CA ASP A 19 -9.40 1.14 -19.20
C ASP A 19 -9.01 -0.20 -19.85
N GLN A 20 -9.11 -0.31 -21.18
CA GLN A 20 -8.68 -1.49 -21.94
C GLN A 20 -7.20 -1.82 -21.67
N PHE A 21 -6.33 -0.81 -21.59
CA PHE A 21 -4.91 -0.97 -21.29
C PHE A 21 -4.57 -0.91 -19.79
N ARG A 22 -5.60 -0.86 -18.91
CA ARG A 22 -5.46 -0.74 -17.45
C ARG A 22 -4.62 0.47 -17.04
N LEU A 23 -4.94 1.62 -17.61
CA LEU A 23 -4.31 2.92 -17.35
C LEU A 23 -5.30 3.93 -16.74
N GLY A 24 -6.59 3.60 -16.64
CA GLY A 24 -7.61 4.51 -16.10
C GLY A 24 -7.33 4.97 -14.66
N GLY A 25 -6.69 4.11 -13.84
CA GLY A 25 -6.24 4.47 -12.49
C GLY A 25 -4.93 5.27 -12.44
N LEU A 26 -4.22 5.38 -13.55
CA LEU A 26 -2.89 6.00 -13.67
C LEU A 26 -2.96 7.35 -14.40
N ILE A 27 -3.86 7.52 -15.36
CA ILE A 27 -3.98 8.73 -16.18
C ILE A 27 -5.42 9.27 -16.10
N ASP A 28 -5.60 10.42 -15.45
CA ASP A 28 -6.92 11.07 -15.37
C ASP A 28 -7.14 12.03 -16.55
N ARG A 29 -6.06 12.72 -16.95
CA ARG A 29 -6.09 13.74 -18.00
C ARG A 29 -4.97 13.43 -18.98
N PRO A 30 -5.21 12.68 -20.07
CA PRO A 30 -4.14 12.25 -20.95
C PRO A 30 -3.61 13.42 -21.79
N THR A 31 -2.29 13.63 -21.76
CA THR A 31 -1.59 14.23 -22.91
C THR A 31 -1.21 13.09 -23.84
N LYS A 32 -1.47 13.24 -25.14
CA LYS A 32 -1.27 12.18 -26.13
C LYS A 32 -0.56 12.69 -27.38
N ARG A 33 0.20 11.81 -28.04
CA ARG A 33 0.91 12.11 -29.29
C ARG A 33 1.11 10.84 -30.11
N GLU A 34 0.71 10.89 -31.38
CA GLU A 34 0.99 9.80 -32.31
C GLU A 34 2.49 9.68 -32.56
N THR A 35 3.00 8.45 -32.62
CA THR A 35 4.37 8.15 -33.04
C THR A 35 4.36 7.07 -34.10
N PHE A 36 5.19 7.25 -35.13
CA PHE A 36 5.41 6.28 -36.20
C PHE A 36 6.53 5.30 -35.89
N ARG A 37 7.26 5.53 -34.79
CA ARG A 37 8.31 4.64 -34.27
C ARG A 37 8.23 4.61 -32.75
N GLY A 38 7.73 3.51 -32.22
CA GLY A 38 7.70 3.22 -30.79
C GLY A 38 8.60 2.04 -30.43
N PRO A 39 8.43 1.46 -29.23
CA PRO A 39 8.95 0.15 -28.89
C PRO A 39 8.69 -0.87 -30.01
N ASP A 40 9.70 -1.69 -30.30
CA ASP A 40 9.67 -2.72 -31.34
C ASP A 40 9.35 -2.19 -32.76
N ASP A 41 9.67 -0.91 -33.02
CA ASP A 41 9.40 -0.18 -34.27
C ASP A 41 7.90 -0.12 -34.66
N LEU A 42 7.02 -0.28 -33.66
CA LEU A 42 5.57 -0.24 -33.86
C LEU A 42 5.06 1.20 -33.96
N GLN A 43 4.04 1.43 -34.78
CA GLN A 43 3.25 2.66 -34.77
C GLN A 43 2.21 2.61 -33.65
N GLY A 44 1.94 3.76 -33.02
CA GLY A 44 0.88 3.85 -32.01
C GLY A 44 0.79 5.22 -31.36
N MET A 45 0.20 5.23 -30.16
CA MET A 45 -0.01 6.44 -29.39
C MET A 45 0.88 6.47 -28.15
N LEU A 46 1.62 7.55 -27.97
CA LEU A 46 2.21 7.88 -26.69
C LEU A 46 1.18 8.61 -25.84
N CYS A 47 1.11 8.30 -24.55
CA CYS A 47 0.32 9.08 -23.61
C CYS A 47 0.95 9.16 -22.22
N CYS A 48 0.61 10.20 -21.47
CA CYS A 48 1.01 10.39 -20.08
C CYS A 48 -0.02 11.26 -19.35
N GLN A 49 0.14 11.43 -18.04
CA GLN A 49 -0.65 12.40 -17.28
C GLN A 49 -0.35 13.84 -17.75
N SER A 50 -1.37 14.65 -17.95
CA SER A 50 -1.21 16.01 -18.44
C SER A 50 -0.38 16.85 -17.47
N GLY A 51 0.56 17.60 -18.03
CA GLY A 51 1.52 18.42 -17.27
C GLY A 51 2.70 17.64 -16.70
N SER A 52 2.78 16.31 -16.90
CA SER A 52 3.88 15.51 -16.35
C SER A 52 5.19 15.61 -17.13
N VAL A 53 5.11 15.97 -18.41
CA VAL A 53 6.24 16.10 -19.34
C VAL A 53 6.15 17.43 -20.10
N LYS A 54 7.30 18.04 -20.40
CA LYS A 54 7.36 19.24 -21.24
C LYS A 54 7.06 18.91 -22.70
N THR A 55 7.64 17.82 -23.19
CA THR A 55 7.47 17.36 -24.58
C THR A 55 7.26 15.87 -24.56
N LEU A 56 6.07 15.43 -24.96
CA LEU A 56 5.78 14.01 -25.16
C LEU A 56 6.42 13.57 -26.48
N ARG A 57 7.42 12.69 -26.43
CA ARG A 57 8.08 12.10 -27.61
C ARG A 57 8.62 10.71 -27.25
N PHE A 58 8.71 9.86 -28.26
CA PHE A 58 9.45 8.61 -28.13
C PHE A 58 10.95 8.94 -28.10
N ASP A 59 11.66 8.33 -27.16
CA ASP A 59 13.12 8.36 -27.11
C ASP A 59 13.65 6.92 -27.02
N PRO A 60 14.55 6.49 -27.91
CA PRO A 60 15.12 5.14 -27.85
C PRO A 60 15.99 4.91 -26.61
N ASN A 61 16.45 5.96 -25.93
CA ASN A 61 17.20 5.85 -24.68
C ASN A 61 16.31 5.66 -23.45
N GLN A 62 14.99 5.82 -23.59
CA GLN A 62 14.05 5.49 -22.52
C GLN A 62 14.06 3.98 -22.26
N LYS A 63 13.96 3.62 -20.98
CA LYS A 63 13.77 2.22 -20.60
C LYS A 63 12.29 1.87 -20.79
N TRP A 64 12.01 1.12 -21.84
CA TRP A 64 10.67 0.60 -22.14
C TRP A 64 10.48 -0.79 -21.54
N SER A 65 9.30 -1.06 -20.98
CA SER A 65 8.94 -2.35 -20.42
C SER A 65 7.47 -2.66 -20.75
N LYS A 66 7.20 -3.86 -21.25
CA LYS A 66 5.83 -4.28 -21.58
C LYS A 66 5.01 -4.45 -20.30
N ARG A 67 3.78 -3.94 -20.30
CA ARG A 67 2.84 -4.12 -19.18
C ARG A 67 2.23 -5.53 -19.24
N PHE A 68 2.20 -6.22 -18.11
CA PHE A 68 1.67 -7.58 -18.06
C PHE A 68 0.16 -7.61 -18.39
N GLY A 69 -0.24 -8.55 -19.23
CA GLY A 69 -1.64 -8.77 -19.61
C GLY A 69 -2.22 -7.72 -20.57
N THR A 70 -1.40 -6.82 -21.12
CA THR A 70 -1.79 -5.87 -22.15
C THR A 70 -0.68 -5.72 -23.20
N ASP A 71 -0.97 -5.06 -24.32
CA ASP A 71 0.05 -4.72 -25.32
C ASP A 71 0.69 -3.34 -25.07
N ALA A 72 0.34 -2.67 -23.98
CA ALA A 72 0.95 -1.39 -23.64
C ALA A 72 2.38 -1.55 -23.12
N TYR A 73 3.17 -0.49 -23.28
CA TYR A 73 4.50 -0.35 -22.69
C TYR A 73 4.51 0.82 -21.73
N VAL A 74 5.31 0.72 -20.67
CA VAL A 74 5.69 1.83 -19.79
C VAL A 74 7.14 2.21 -20.10
N GLY A 75 7.37 3.49 -20.28
CA GLY A 75 8.65 4.12 -20.56
C GLY A 75 9.05 5.04 -19.43
N ILE A 76 10.28 4.89 -18.94
CA ILE A 76 10.90 5.81 -17.98
C ILE A 76 12.13 6.45 -18.60
N ASP A 77 12.18 7.77 -18.50
CA ASP A 77 13.32 8.58 -18.94
C ASP A 77 14.43 8.55 -17.87
N PRO A 78 15.61 8.00 -18.18
CA PRO A 78 16.72 7.98 -17.23
C PRO A 78 17.26 9.37 -16.89
N GLU A 79 17.13 10.36 -17.79
CA GLU A 79 17.58 11.73 -17.55
C GLU A 79 16.58 12.54 -16.72
N SER A 80 15.33 12.08 -16.67
CA SER A 80 14.26 12.71 -15.90
C SER A 80 13.47 11.65 -15.14
N PRO A 81 14.04 11.11 -14.04
CA PRO A 81 13.39 10.03 -13.30
C PRO A 81 12.04 10.46 -12.73
N VAL A 82 11.25 9.43 -12.41
CA VAL A 82 9.99 9.64 -11.71
C VAL A 82 10.24 10.21 -10.33
N THR A 83 9.44 11.22 -9.95
CA THR A 83 9.50 11.80 -8.61
C THR A 83 8.18 11.55 -7.89
N PRO A 84 8.17 11.38 -6.56
CA PRO A 84 6.95 11.19 -5.79
C PRO A 84 5.90 12.26 -6.11
N GLU A 85 6.31 13.53 -6.21
CA GLU A 85 5.43 14.67 -6.48
C GLU A 85 4.73 14.54 -7.83
N SER A 86 5.44 14.05 -8.86
CA SER A 86 4.85 13.83 -10.18
C SER A 86 3.91 12.64 -10.25
N LEU A 87 3.93 11.77 -9.22
CA LEU A 87 3.09 10.59 -9.12
C LEU A 87 1.92 10.79 -8.16
N GLN A 88 1.91 11.85 -7.34
CA GLN A 88 0.89 12.06 -6.31
C GLN A 88 -0.53 12.05 -6.89
N ARG A 89 -1.42 11.34 -6.20
CA ARG A 89 -2.85 11.48 -6.38
C ARG A 89 -3.36 12.77 -5.72
N PRO A 90 -4.47 13.35 -6.20
CA PRO A 90 -5.05 14.55 -5.59
C PRO A 90 -5.36 14.41 -4.09
N THR A 91 -5.81 13.22 -3.69
CA THR A 91 -6.05 12.86 -2.29
C THR A 91 -4.91 11.99 -1.79
N GLN A 92 -4.35 12.33 -0.64
CA GLN A 92 -3.31 11.57 0.05
C GLN A 92 -3.83 11.06 1.39
N ILE A 93 -3.61 9.78 1.67
CA ILE A 93 -3.81 9.19 3.00
C ILE A 93 -2.54 9.45 3.83
N ALA A 94 -2.75 9.90 5.07
CA ALA A 94 -1.67 10.15 6.02
C ALA A 94 -0.87 8.89 6.34
N GLY A 95 0.40 9.07 6.71
CA GLY A 95 1.27 7.96 7.06
C GLY A 95 2.70 8.40 7.29
N GLN A 96 3.63 7.45 7.20
CA GLN A 96 5.05 7.69 7.50
C GLN A 96 5.87 7.88 6.23
N ARG A 97 6.90 8.71 6.28
CA ARG A 97 7.83 8.88 5.16
C ARG A 97 8.84 7.73 5.14
N LEU A 98 9.04 7.13 3.97
CA LEU A 98 10.03 6.12 3.71
C LEU A 98 10.81 6.49 2.44
N THR A 99 12.14 6.46 2.52
CA THR A 99 12.99 6.58 1.33
C THR A 99 13.03 5.25 0.59
N LEU A 100 12.63 5.26 -0.70
CA LEU A 100 12.65 4.07 -1.55
C LEU A 100 14.00 3.91 -2.27
N PHE A 101 14.13 2.87 -3.10
CA PHE A 101 15.40 2.51 -3.71
C PHE A 101 15.93 3.57 -4.70
N ASP A 102 15.04 4.39 -5.26
CA ASP A 102 15.37 5.55 -6.10
C ASP A 102 15.96 6.74 -5.31
N GLY A 103 16.08 6.62 -3.98
CA GLY A 103 16.57 7.67 -3.09
C GLY A 103 15.54 8.76 -2.77
N GLN A 104 14.31 8.64 -3.28
CA GLN A 104 13.26 9.63 -3.06
C GLN A 104 12.37 9.26 -1.86
N SER A 105 11.77 10.28 -1.22
CA SER A 105 10.94 10.11 -0.02
C SER A 105 9.45 9.99 -0.38
N TYR A 106 8.84 8.85 -0.05
CA TYR A 106 7.42 8.58 -0.29
C TYR A 106 6.66 8.53 1.04
N VAL A 107 5.41 9.01 1.05
CA VAL A 107 4.47 8.89 2.16
C VAL A 107 3.77 7.55 2.03
N ILE A 108 4.09 6.61 2.91
CA ILE A 108 3.48 5.28 2.98
C ILE A 108 2.21 5.37 3.82
N PRO A 109 1.02 5.17 3.24
CA PRO A 109 -0.24 5.19 3.97
C PRO A 109 -0.24 4.23 5.16
N GLN A 110 -0.67 4.70 6.32
CA GLN A 110 -0.96 3.85 7.46
C GLN A 110 -2.44 3.48 7.42
N LEU A 111 -2.76 2.22 7.13
CA LEU A 111 -4.15 1.77 6.91
C LEU A 111 -4.86 1.53 8.24
N ARG A 112 -4.14 1.00 9.23
CA ARG A 112 -4.63 0.83 10.60
C ARG A 112 -3.58 1.26 11.62
N CYS A 113 -4.07 1.62 12.81
CA CYS A 113 -3.24 2.04 13.92
C CYS A 113 -3.70 1.30 15.18
N PHE A 114 -2.76 0.73 15.93
CA PHE A 114 -3.04 0.17 17.25
C PHE A 114 -2.97 1.27 18.31
N ASP A 115 -3.82 1.20 19.31
CA ASP A 115 -3.71 2.09 20.45
C ASP A 115 -2.49 1.69 21.30
N VAL A 116 -1.51 2.59 21.34
CA VAL A 116 -0.26 2.43 22.11
C VAL A 116 -0.53 2.34 23.61
N ASN A 117 -1.61 2.96 24.08
CA ASN A 117 -1.99 2.99 25.49
C ASN A 117 -2.93 1.85 25.86
N GLN A 118 -3.29 0.98 24.91
CA GLN A 118 -4.18 -0.14 25.18
C GLN A 118 -3.46 -1.29 25.86
N ILE A 119 -3.36 -1.13 27.16
CA ILE A 119 -2.64 -2.00 28.06
C ILE A 119 -3.40 -3.30 28.35
N ASP A 120 -4.73 -3.22 28.54
CA ASP A 120 -5.60 -4.35 28.91
C ASP A 120 -6.76 -4.52 27.91
N GLY A 121 -7.33 -5.74 27.81
CA GLY A 121 -8.43 -6.06 26.89
C GLY A 121 -7.99 -6.65 25.52
N PRO A 122 -8.90 -6.78 24.54
CA PRO A 122 -8.54 -7.26 23.19
C PRO A 122 -7.54 -6.32 22.51
N LEU A 123 -6.75 -6.79 21.54
CA LEU A 123 -5.95 -5.87 20.71
C LEU A 123 -6.91 -5.13 19.78
N LEU A 124 -7.18 -3.86 20.05
CA LEU A 124 -8.01 -3.02 19.20
C LEU A 124 -7.14 -2.20 18.27
N TYR A 125 -7.63 -1.99 17.05
CA TYR A 125 -7.04 -1.10 16.07
C TYR A 125 -8.11 -0.21 15.45
N SER A 126 -7.74 1.01 15.08
CA SER A 126 -8.57 1.91 14.30
C SER A 126 -8.30 1.74 12.80
N CYS A 127 -9.33 1.94 11.99
CA CYS A 127 -9.20 2.11 10.53
C CYS A 127 -8.90 3.58 10.23
N ASN A 128 -7.80 3.82 9.51
CA ASN A 128 -7.37 5.17 9.10
C ASN A 128 -7.83 5.54 7.68
N LEU A 129 -8.53 4.65 7.00
CA LEU A 129 -9.14 4.88 5.69
C LEU A 129 -10.50 5.53 5.83
N ASP A 130 -10.92 6.25 4.78
CA ASP A 130 -12.26 6.82 4.69
C ASP A 130 -13.33 5.73 4.81
N ARG A 131 -14.35 6.03 5.61
CA ARG A 131 -15.48 5.13 5.88
C ARG A 131 -16.79 5.83 5.55
N MET A 132 -17.72 5.07 5.02
CA MET A 132 -19.10 5.50 4.89
C MET A 132 -19.69 5.65 6.29
N LEU A 133 -20.48 6.69 6.54
CA LEU A 133 -21.25 6.78 7.76
C LEU A 133 -22.48 5.88 7.65
N THR A 134 -22.80 5.17 8.72
CA THR A 134 -24.02 4.38 8.86
C THR A 134 -24.79 4.83 10.09
N GLN A 135 -26.08 4.51 10.16
CA GLN A 135 -26.89 4.78 11.33
C GLN A 135 -26.88 3.55 12.24
N ASP A 136 -26.52 3.76 13.50
CA ASP A 136 -26.65 2.74 14.55
C ASP A 136 -28.13 2.44 14.80
N THR A 137 -28.52 1.16 14.71
CA THR A 137 -29.92 0.72 14.74
C THR A 137 -30.56 0.82 16.12
N GLU A 138 -29.78 0.82 17.19
CA GLU A 138 -30.28 0.87 18.56
C GLU A 138 -30.41 2.31 19.07
N THR A 139 -29.44 3.15 18.75
CA THR A 139 -29.32 4.52 19.26
C THR A 139 -29.70 5.60 18.25
N GLY A 140 -29.82 5.25 16.97
CA GLY A 140 -30.10 6.18 15.88
C GLY A 140 -28.95 7.14 15.53
N ARG A 141 -27.77 6.98 16.15
CA ARG A 141 -26.62 7.88 15.94
C ARG A 141 -25.86 7.53 14.66
N MET A 142 -25.28 8.54 14.02
CA MET A 142 -24.34 8.32 12.91
C MET A 142 -23.02 7.78 13.46
N VAL A 143 -22.60 6.62 12.98
CA VAL A 143 -21.36 5.96 13.37
C VAL A 143 -20.55 5.58 12.11
N PRO A 144 -19.21 5.45 12.21
CA PRO A 144 -18.43 4.96 11.09
C PRO A 144 -18.82 3.52 10.73
N GLY A 145 -19.14 3.30 9.45
CA GLY A 145 -19.47 2.00 8.87
C GLY A 145 -18.31 1.40 8.07
N GLU A 146 -18.63 0.84 6.90
CA GLU A 146 -17.65 0.19 6.03
C GLU A 146 -16.66 1.18 5.40
N VAL A 147 -15.46 0.67 5.09
CA VAL A 147 -14.48 1.38 4.25
C VAL A 147 -15.08 1.64 2.86
N VAL A 148 -14.86 2.85 2.33
CA VAL A 148 -15.36 3.23 1.00
C VAL A 148 -14.89 2.25 -0.08
N PRO A 149 -15.68 1.99 -1.14
CA PRO A 149 -15.39 0.93 -2.12
C PRO A 149 -13.99 0.99 -2.73
N GLN A 150 -13.49 2.20 -3.01
CA GLN A 150 -12.16 2.44 -3.58
C GLN A 150 -10.98 1.90 -2.74
N TYR A 151 -11.16 1.73 -1.41
CA TYR A 151 -10.11 1.23 -0.51
C TYR A 151 -10.44 -0.15 0.08
N ARG A 152 -11.58 -0.74 -0.29
CA ARG A 152 -12.08 -1.97 0.32
C ARG A 152 -11.12 -3.14 0.12
N ASP A 153 -10.56 -3.30 -1.07
CA ASP A 153 -9.70 -4.43 -1.39
C ASP A 153 -8.39 -4.40 -0.60
N VAL A 154 -7.69 -3.25 -0.59
CA VAL A 154 -6.43 -3.10 0.16
C VAL A 154 -6.67 -3.21 1.67
N TRP A 155 -7.83 -2.75 2.16
CA TRP A 155 -8.22 -2.87 3.56
C TRP A 155 -8.44 -4.34 3.96
N ASN A 156 -9.16 -5.09 3.14
CA ASN A 156 -9.38 -6.52 3.37
C ASN A 156 -8.07 -7.31 3.37
N ASP A 157 -7.14 -6.98 2.47
CA ASP A 157 -5.80 -7.57 2.47
C ASP A 157 -5.05 -7.22 3.76
N ALA A 158 -5.10 -5.97 4.20
CA ALA A 158 -4.45 -5.51 5.43
C ALA A 158 -4.99 -6.23 6.68
N ILE A 159 -6.30 -6.47 6.76
CA ILE A 159 -6.92 -7.27 7.84
C ILE A 159 -6.37 -8.69 7.82
N LYS A 160 -6.47 -9.39 6.68
CA LYS A 160 -6.03 -10.79 6.54
C LYS A 160 -4.56 -10.97 6.89
N ILE A 161 -3.70 -10.10 6.35
CA ILE A 161 -2.27 -10.12 6.62
C ILE A 161 -2.01 -9.83 8.10
N GLY A 162 -2.71 -8.84 8.64
CA GLY A 162 -2.63 -8.47 10.03
C GLY A 162 -2.99 -9.58 11.00
N ASP A 163 -4.08 -10.29 10.75
CA ASP A 163 -4.57 -11.41 11.55
C ASP A 163 -3.59 -12.59 11.48
N ARG A 164 -3.04 -12.86 10.29
CA ARG A 164 -2.01 -13.89 10.10
C ARG A 164 -0.74 -13.58 10.89
N ILE A 165 -0.27 -12.33 10.86
CA ILE A 165 0.90 -11.90 11.66
C ILE A 165 0.61 -12.07 13.15
N LEU A 166 -0.58 -11.66 13.60
CA LEU A 166 -0.96 -11.78 15.01
C LEU A 166 -1.05 -13.25 15.47
N ASP A 167 -1.64 -14.14 14.66
CA ASP A 167 -1.70 -15.57 14.93
C ASP A 167 -0.29 -16.20 15.03
N GLN A 168 0.61 -15.88 14.10
CA GLN A 168 2.01 -16.34 14.15
C GLN A 168 2.71 -15.89 15.44
N LEU A 169 2.58 -14.61 15.81
CA LEU A 169 3.23 -14.05 17.00
C LEU A 169 2.66 -14.64 18.30
N THR A 170 1.34 -14.85 18.38
CA THR A 170 0.69 -15.42 19.57
C THR A 170 1.03 -16.90 19.78
N ARG A 171 1.38 -17.63 18.71
CA ARG A 171 1.91 -19.00 18.77
C ARG A 171 3.39 -19.07 19.17
N GLY A 172 4.01 -17.94 19.51
CA GLY A 172 5.40 -17.89 19.96
C GLY A 172 6.43 -17.93 18.83
N GLN A 173 6.03 -17.68 17.57
CA GLN A 173 7.02 -17.47 16.51
C GLN A 173 7.76 -16.16 16.76
N SER A 174 9.10 -16.22 16.76
CA SER A 174 9.96 -15.07 16.98
C SER A 174 9.89 -14.06 15.83
N SER A 175 9.54 -14.52 14.63
CA SER A 175 9.28 -13.69 13.46
C SER A 175 7.99 -14.14 12.76
N ALA A 176 7.15 -13.16 12.41
CA ALA A 176 6.04 -13.38 11.50
C ALA A 176 6.54 -13.24 10.07
N SER A 177 6.17 -14.18 9.19
CA SER A 177 6.58 -14.19 7.79
C SER A 177 5.39 -14.32 6.85
N LEU A 178 5.47 -13.59 5.74
CA LEU A 178 4.59 -13.68 4.58
C LEU A 178 5.39 -14.22 3.41
N ALA A 179 4.70 -14.80 2.42
CA ALA A 179 5.35 -15.14 1.16
C ALA A 179 5.82 -13.84 0.47
N GLU A 180 7.00 -13.87 -0.14
CA GLU A 180 7.61 -12.67 -0.75
C GLU A 180 6.71 -12.04 -1.84
N VAL A 181 6.00 -12.87 -2.61
CA VAL A 181 5.07 -12.42 -3.65
C VAL A 181 3.92 -11.61 -3.05
N ASP A 182 3.29 -12.12 -1.99
CA ASP A 182 2.17 -11.44 -1.32
C ASP A 182 2.62 -10.10 -0.73
N LEU A 183 3.87 -10.06 -0.22
CA LEU A 183 4.46 -8.86 0.37
C LEU A 183 4.67 -7.75 -0.67
N HIS A 184 5.26 -8.08 -1.82
CA HIS A 184 5.50 -7.11 -2.89
C HIS A 184 4.20 -6.58 -3.47
N ASP A 185 3.24 -7.47 -3.77
CA ASP A 185 1.95 -7.05 -4.34
C ASP A 185 1.17 -6.17 -3.34
N PHE A 186 1.21 -6.48 -2.04
CA PHE A 186 0.62 -5.61 -1.01
C PHE A 186 1.32 -4.25 -0.93
N ALA A 187 2.65 -4.21 -0.93
CA ALA A 187 3.41 -2.96 -0.88
C ALA A 187 3.09 -2.05 -2.08
N ILE A 188 2.96 -2.63 -3.28
CA ILE A 188 2.56 -1.90 -4.49
C ILE A 188 1.14 -1.34 -4.35
N LYS A 189 0.17 -2.13 -3.85
CA LYS A 189 -1.20 -1.66 -3.60
C LYS A 189 -1.21 -0.48 -2.63
N VAL A 190 -0.44 -0.56 -1.55
CA VAL A 190 -0.32 0.50 -0.54
C VAL A 190 0.27 1.78 -1.15
N LEU A 191 1.35 1.69 -1.93
CA LEU A 191 1.90 2.85 -2.66
C LEU A 191 0.88 3.44 -3.63
N GLY A 192 0.12 2.58 -4.32
CA GLY A 192 -0.91 2.95 -5.29
C GLY A 192 -2.03 3.81 -4.71
N LEU A 193 -2.21 3.85 -3.39
CA LEU A 193 -3.22 4.69 -2.73
C LEU A 193 -2.85 6.18 -2.75
N ASN A 194 -1.55 6.48 -2.63
CA ASN A 194 -1.04 7.86 -2.65
C ASN A 194 -0.42 8.21 -4.00
N TYR A 195 0.01 7.24 -4.79
CA TYR A 195 0.77 7.47 -6.01
C TYR A 195 0.13 6.75 -7.20
N ARG A 196 0.25 7.33 -8.39
CA ARG A 196 -0.12 6.74 -9.69
C ARG A 196 0.92 5.69 -10.08
N LEU A 197 0.98 4.62 -9.29
CA LEU A 197 1.92 3.53 -9.44
C LEU A 197 1.18 2.21 -9.45
N GLU A 198 1.53 1.36 -10.41
CA GLU A 198 1.22 -0.06 -10.40
C GLU A 198 2.52 -0.87 -10.56
N LYS A 199 2.39 -2.19 -10.63
CA LYS A 199 3.51 -3.13 -10.72
C LYS A 199 4.49 -2.79 -11.87
N PRO A 200 4.04 -2.44 -13.09
CA PRO A 200 4.96 -2.11 -14.17
C PRO A 200 5.79 -0.85 -13.89
N GLU A 201 5.18 0.20 -13.33
CA GLU A 201 5.87 1.46 -13.03
C GLU A 201 6.90 1.26 -11.90
N VAL A 202 6.50 0.55 -10.84
CA VAL A 202 7.37 0.20 -9.70
C VAL A 202 8.58 -0.61 -10.16
N THR A 203 8.36 -1.56 -11.08
CA THR A 203 9.43 -2.40 -11.64
C THR A 203 10.33 -1.61 -12.59
N ALA A 204 9.75 -0.80 -13.49
CA ALA A 204 10.51 0.00 -14.45
C ALA A 204 11.43 1.00 -13.73
N ALA A 205 10.93 1.63 -12.66
CA ALA A 205 11.65 2.57 -11.82
C ALA A 205 12.53 1.92 -10.74
N ASN A 206 12.51 0.59 -10.60
CA ASN A 206 13.24 -0.17 -9.59
C ASN A 206 12.99 0.34 -8.15
N LEU A 207 11.75 0.68 -7.77
CA LEU A 207 11.50 1.38 -6.50
C LEU A 207 11.63 0.50 -5.25
N LEU A 208 11.42 -0.82 -5.38
CA LEU A 208 11.26 -1.72 -4.24
C LEU A 208 12.33 -2.81 -4.19
N THR A 209 12.78 -3.08 -2.97
CA THR A 209 13.48 -4.30 -2.57
C THR A 209 12.58 -5.11 -1.63
N LEU A 210 12.99 -6.34 -1.30
CA LEU A 210 12.28 -7.16 -0.31
C LEU A 210 12.22 -6.48 1.07
N GLU A 211 13.33 -5.86 1.48
CA GLU A 211 13.42 -5.12 2.74
C GLU A 211 12.48 -3.89 2.75
N LEU A 212 12.47 -3.11 1.66
CA LEU A 212 11.58 -1.94 1.54
C LEU A 212 10.11 -2.36 1.55
N SER A 213 9.78 -3.48 0.90
CA SER A 213 8.41 -4.01 0.90
C SER A 213 7.98 -4.44 2.31
N SER A 214 8.89 -5.04 3.09
CA SER A 214 8.68 -5.34 4.51
C SER A 214 8.47 -4.08 5.35
N LYS A 215 9.24 -3.01 5.10
CA LYS A 215 9.07 -1.72 5.78
C LYS A 215 7.72 -1.08 5.47
N ILE A 216 7.30 -1.10 4.19
CA ILE A 216 5.98 -0.61 3.76
C ILE A 216 4.87 -1.36 4.48
N LEU A 217 4.93 -2.69 4.51
CA LEU A 217 3.99 -3.52 5.26
C LEU A 217 3.93 -3.11 6.73
N ASN A 218 5.10 -3.00 7.38
CA ASN A 218 5.18 -2.70 8.80
C ASN A 218 4.52 -1.35 9.14
N ILE A 219 4.71 -0.34 8.28
CA ILE A 219 4.08 0.97 8.39
C ILE A 219 2.57 0.87 8.15
N ALA A 220 2.16 0.23 7.04
CA ALA A 220 0.76 0.17 6.62
C ALA A 220 -0.15 -0.53 7.64
N ILE A 221 0.37 -1.56 8.30
CA ILE A 221 -0.37 -2.43 9.24
C ILE A 221 -0.09 -2.08 10.70
N ASP A 222 0.87 -1.19 10.96
CA ASP A 222 1.36 -0.82 12.30
C ASP A 222 1.84 -2.03 13.12
N THR A 223 2.69 -2.84 12.49
CA THR A 223 3.16 -4.10 13.10
C THR A 223 4.08 -3.85 14.30
N GLU A 224 4.74 -2.71 14.38
CA GLU A 224 5.65 -2.38 15.48
C GLU A 224 4.88 -2.16 16.77
N THR A 225 3.83 -1.32 16.74
CA THR A 225 2.94 -1.11 17.88
C THR A 225 2.24 -2.41 18.26
N MET A 226 1.80 -3.21 17.29
CA MET A 226 1.24 -4.54 17.55
C MET A 226 2.20 -5.44 18.33
N ARG A 227 3.47 -5.55 17.89
CA ARG A 227 4.50 -6.36 18.56
C ARG A 227 4.78 -5.84 19.98
N ALA A 228 4.87 -4.52 20.15
CA ALA A 228 5.09 -3.90 21.46
C ALA A 228 3.94 -4.23 22.43
N ASN A 229 2.68 -4.06 21.98
CA ASN A 229 1.49 -4.36 22.77
C ASN A 229 1.42 -5.85 23.15
N LEU A 230 1.72 -6.75 22.21
CA LEU A 230 1.74 -8.19 22.48
C LEU A 230 2.86 -8.58 23.46
N GLY A 231 4.07 -8.05 23.27
CA GLY A 231 5.21 -8.30 24.14
C GLY A 231 4.95 -7.88 25.59
N ASN A 232 4.34 -6.71 25.79
CA ASN A 232 3.93 -6.22 27.11
C ASN A 232 2.93 -7.16 27.79
N ARG A 233 1.96 -7.70 27.05
CA ARG A 233 0.94 -8.63 27.57
C ARG A 233 1.54 -9.98 27.96
N LEU A 234 2.42 -10.54 27.11
CA LEU A 234 3.07 -11.82 27.40
C LEU A 234 3.96 -11.75 28.64
N ARG A 235 4.74 -10.66 28.81
CA ARG A 235 5.58 -10.44 30.00
C ARG A 235 4.77 -10.38 31.29
N ARG A 236 3.61 -9.71 31.28
CA ARG A 236 2.74 -9.60 32.46
C ARG A 236 2.12 -10.93 32.88
N ARG A 237 1.70 -11.75 31.91
CA ARG A 237 1.20 -13.11 32.19
C ARG A 237 2.27 -13.96 32.86
N ALA A 238 3.52 -13.85 32.43
CA ALA A 238 4.64 -14.54 33.04
C ALA A 238 4.95 -14.04 34.47
N SER A 239 4.86 -12.72 34.73
CA SER A 239 5.13 -12.15 36.06
C SER A 239 3.99 -12.32 37.07
N GLY A 240 2.75 -12.49 36.61
CA GLY A 240 1.57 -12.63 37.46
C GLY A 240 1.32 -14.03 38.05
N GLY A 241 2.12 -15.03 37.65
CA GLY A 241 1.95 -16.44 38.03
C GLY A 241 2.50 -16.86 39.40
N SER A 242 2.93 -15.93 40.26
CA SER A 242 3.56 -16.23 41.55
C SER A 242 2.81 -15.62 42.75
N ARG A 243 1.49 -15.81 42.80
CA ARG A 243 0.75 -15.75 44.08
C ARG A 243 0.53 -17.19 44.55
N THR A 244 1.52 -17.69 45.29
CA THR A 244 1.33 -18.79 46.24
C THR A 244 0.12 -18.48 47.11
N GLU A 245 -0.94 -19.27 46.95
CA GLU A 245 -1.95 -19.49 47.98
C GLU A 245 -1.23 -20.08 49.19
N SER A 246 -0.66 -19.23 50.03
CA SER A 246 -0.33 -19.60 51.40
C SER A 246 -1.65 -19.77 52.13
N GLY A 247 -2.18 -21.00 52.07
CA GLY A 247 -3.28 -21.45 52.89
C GLY A 247 -2.91 -21.30 54.36
N VAL A 248 -3.27 -20.17 54.94
CA VAL A 248 -3.32 -20.02 56.40
C VAL A 248 -4.70 -20.50 56.81
N THR A 249 -4.75 -21.75 57.25
CA THR A 249 -5.91 -22.35 57.92
C THR A 249 -6.27 -21.47 59.13
N PRO A 250 -7.53 -21.06 59.32
CA PRO A 250 -7.92 -20.36 60.54
C PRO A 250 -7.79 -21.33 61.72
N GLN A 251 -6.91 -21.03 62.68
CA GLN A 251 -6.95 -21.67 63.99
C GLN A 251 -8.20 -21.18 64.73
N THR A 252 -9.18 -22.06 64.88
CA THR A 252 -10.20 -21.94 65.92
C THR A 252 -9.59 -22.36 67.26
N ALA A 253 -9.36 -21.40 68.14
CA ALA A 253 -9.38 -21.56 69.60
C ALA A 253 -10.60 -20.74 70.06
N GLY A 254 -11.53 -21.22 70.87
CA GLY A 254 -11.38 -22.03 72.08
C GLY A 254 -12.16 -21.29 73.15
#